data_AF-A0A949HVK9-F1
#
_entry.id   AF-A0A949HVK9-F1
#
_cell.length_a   1.000
_cell.length_b   1.000
_cell.length_c   1.000
_cell.angle_alpha   90.00
_cell.angle_beta   90.00
_cell.angle_gamma   90.00
#
_symmetry.space_group_name_H-M   'P 1'
#
loop_
_entity.id
_entity.type
_entity.pdbx_description
1 polymer ?
#
loop_
_entity_poly.entity_id
_entity_poly.type
_entity_poly.pdbx_seq_one_letter_code
_entity_poly.pdbx_strand_id
1 'polypeptide(L)'
;MNWNAAIGIALKILAVLALVLLNGFFVAAEFALVRVRETQLDTLVARGRRRAALARHIVRNLNAYLSATQLGVTMASLGLGYLGEPVFTALLKPLL
;
A
#
# COMPACT_ATOMS: atom_id res chain seq x y z
N MET A 1 0.32 37.12 -1.74
CA MET A 1 -0.40 35.84 -1.55
C MET A 1 0.26 34.81 -2.45
N ASN A 2 1.16 33.99 -1.90
CA ASN A 2 2.07 33.17 -2.70
C ASN A 2 1.37 31.86 -3.09
N TRP A 3 0.46 31.94 -4.07
CA TRP A 3 -0.33 30.80 -4.54
C TRP A 3 0.52 29.57 -4.91
N ASN A 4 1.71 29.78 -5.46
CA ASN A 4 2.66 28.70 -5.79
C ASN A 4 3.17 27.95 -4.54
N ALA A 5 3.34 28.64 -3.40
CA ALA A 5 3.78 28.02 -2.17
C ALA A 5 2.66 27.16 -1.55
N ALA A 6 1.42 27.64 -1.58
CA ALA A 6 0.25 26.88 -1.13
C ALA A 6 0.04 25.61 -1.98
N ILE A 7 0.17 25.71 -3.30
CA ILE A 7 0.09 24.57 -4.22
C ILE A 7 1.21 23.56 -3.93
N GLY A 8 2.44 24.02 -3.72
CA GLY A 8 3.58 23.16 -3.38
C GLY A 8 3.38 22.39 -2.07
N ILE A 9 2.78 23.02 -1.05
CA ILE A 9 2.46 22.36 0.22
C ILE A 9 1.31 21.35 0.04
N ALA A 10 0.25 21.71 -0.69
CA ALA A 10 -0.87 20.83 -0.95
C ALA A 10 -0.45 19.55 -1.71
N LEU A 11 0.41 19.68 -2.73
CA LEU A 11 0.98 18.55 -3.48
C LEU A 11 1.80 17.63 -2.58
N LYS A 12 2.63 18.20 -1.70
CA LYS A 12 3.42 17.46 -0.72
C LYS A 12 2.54 16.68 0.26
N ILE A 13 1.50 17.31 0.81
CA ILE A 13 0.53 16.65 1.70
C ILE A 13 -0.20 15.52 0.96
N LEU A 14 -0.65 15.76 -0.27
CA LEU A 14 -1.30 14.76 -1.10
C LEU A 14 -0.39 13.55 -1.36
N ALA A 15 0.90 13.80 -1.63
CA ALA A 15 1.88 12.73 -1.81
C ALA A 15 2.09 11.89 -0.54
N VAL A 16 2.17 12.52 0.63
CA VAL A 16 2.23 11.79 1.92
C VAL A 16 0.97 10.97 2.13
N LEU A 17 -0.21 11.56 1.90
CA LEU A 17 -1.49 10.88 2.08
C LEU A 17 -1.60 9.66 1.15
N ALA A 18 -1.18 9.79 -0.11
CA ALA A 18 -1.13 8.71 -1.07
C ALA A 18 -0.20 7.59 -0.61
N LEU A 19 0.97 7.91 -0.06
CA LEU A 19 1.90 6.90 0.46
C LEU A 19 1.41 6.20 1.73
N VAL A 20 0.69 6.91 2.61
CA VAL A 20 0.02 6.29 3.78
C VAL A 20 -1.04 5.31 3.31
N LEU A 21 -1.88 5.71 2.35
CA LEU A 21 -2.88 4.82 1.75
C LEU A 21 -2.24 3.61 1.07
N LEU A 22 -1.10 3.81 0.39
CA LEU A 22 -0.35 2.74 -0.24
C LEU A 22 0.19 1.73 0.79
N ASN A 23 0.73 2.20 1.91
CA ASN A 23 1.13 1.32 3.02
C ASN A 23 -0.07 0.52 3.56
N GLY A 24 -1.19 1.20 3.81
CA GLY A 24 -2.41 0.54 4.26
C GLY A 24 -2.93 -0.50 3.26
N PHE A 25 -2.86 -0.21 1.96
CA PHE A 25 -3.22 -1.15 0.90
C PHE A 25 -2.33 -2.40 0.92
N PHE A 26 -1.01 -2.24 1.04
CA PHE A 26 -0.11 -3.39 1.12
C PHE A 26 -0.34 -4.25 2.37
N VAL A 27 -0.57 -3.63 3.54
CA VAL A 27 -0.92 -4.36 4.76
C VAL A 27 -2.25 -5.12 4.60
N ALA A 28 -3.26 -4.49 3.99
CA ALA A 28 -4.54 -5.14 3.72
C ALA A 28 -4.39 -6.30 2.73
N ALA A 29 -3.55 -6.16 1.70
CA ALA A 29 -3.26 -7.22 0.75
C ALA A 29 -2.57 -8.41 1.41
N GLU A 30 -1.55 -8.17 2.26
CA GLU A 30 -0.88 -9.19 3.06
C GLU A 30 -1.88 -9.93 3.96
N PHE A 31 -2.72 -9.21 4.70
CA PHE A 31 -3.74 -9.82 5.56
C PHE A 31 -4.78 -10.63 4.78
N ALA A 32 -5.20 -10.15 3.62
CA ALA A 32 -6.15 -10.86 2.75
C ALA A 32 -5.53 -12.16 2.21
N LEU A 33 -4.28 -12.10 1.77
CA LEU A 33 -3.50 -13.25 1.31
C LEU A 33 -3.36 -14.31 2.39
N VAL A 34 -3.02 -13.92 3.62
CA VAL A 34 -2.86 -14.85 4.77
C VAL A 34 -4.20 -15.41 5.25
N ARG A 35 -5.30 -14.65 5.17
CA ARG A 35 -6.63 -15.12 5.62
C ARG A 35 -7.32 -16.06 4.64
N VAL A 36 -7.00 -16.00 3.34
CA VAL A 36 -7.63 -16.86 2.34
C VAL A 36 -7.11 -18.29 2.48
N ARG A 37 -8.04 -19.25 2.58
CA ARG A 37 -7.71 -20.68 2.63
C ARG A 37 -7.80 -21.30 1.24
N GLU A 38 -6.80 -22.10 0.86
CA GLU A 38 -6.78 -22.81 -0.43
C GLU A 38 -8.04 -23.68 -0.62
N THR A 39 -8.51 -24.33 0.45
CA THR A 39 -9.73 -25.17 0.40
C THR A 39 -10.99 -24.40 0.00
N GLN A 40 -11.14 -23.13 0.41
CA GLN A 40 -12.25 -22.31 -0.04
C GLN A 40 -12.11 -21.93 -1.51
N LEU A 41 -10.89 -21.68 -1.98
CA LEU A 41 -10.63 -21.42 -3.40
C LEU A 41 -10.90 -22.65 -4.27
N ASP A 42 -10.55 -23.86 -3.81
CA ASP A 42 -10.84 -25.11 -4.51
C ASP A 42 -12.34 -25.29 -4.77
N THR A 43 -13.18 -25.00 -3.78
CA THR A 43 -14.65 -25.07 -3.98
C THR A 43 -15.16 -24.04 -4.99
N LEU A 44 -14.55 -22.86 -5.08
CA LEU A 44 -14.92 -21.82 -6.04
C LEU A 44 -14.40 -22.12 -7.45
N VAL A 45 -13.23 -22.76 -7.56
CA VAL A 45 -12.69 -23.27 -8.83
C VAL A 45 -13.57 -24.39 -9.37
N ALA A 46 -14.01 -25.31 -8.51
CA ALA A 46 -14.95 -26.38 -8.88
C ALA A 46 -16.29 -25.81 -9.41
N ARG A 47 -16.71 -24.63 -8.94
CA ARG A 47 -17.87 -23.89 -9.47
C ARG A 47 -17.58 -23.11 -10.77
N GLY A 48 -16.43 -23.32 -11.40
CA GLY A 48 -16.07 -22.74 -12.70
C GLY A 48 -15.59 -21.27 -12.65
N ARG A 49 -15.32 -20.70 -11.47
CA ARG A 49 -14.87 -19.30 -11.39
C ARG A 49 -13.41 -19.16 -11.77
N ARG A 50 -13.12 -18.62 -12.96
CA ARG A 50 -11.75 -18.33 -13.44
C ARG A 50 -10.91 -17.49 -12.47
N ARG A 51 -11.53 -16.51 -11.79
CA ARG A 51 -10.84 -15.68 -10.77
C ARG A 51 -10.37 -16.49 -9.57
N ALA A 52 -11.09 -17.55 -9.19
CA ALA A 52 -10.70 -18.42 -8.10
C ALA A 52 -9.49 -19.29 -8.47
N ALA A 53 -9.35 -19.68 -9.74
CA ALA A 53 -8.18 -20.43 -10.20
C ALA A 53 -6.91 -19.58 -10.14
N LEU A 54 -7.02 -18.29 -10.50
CA LEU A 54 -5.93 -17.34 -10.39
C LEU A 54 -5.55 -17.10 -8.91
N ALA A 55 -6.54 -16.83 -8.06
CA ALA A 55 -6.33 -16.65 -6.63
C ALA A 55 -5.71 -17.89 -5.97
N ARG A 56 -6.10 -19.11 -6.41
CA ARG A 56 -5.51 -20.37 -5.94
C ARG A 56 -4.02 -20.41 -6.28
N HIS A 57 -3.65 -20.08 -7.51
CA HIS A 57 -2.24 -20.05 -7.92
C HIS A 57 -1.42 -19.05 -7.09
N ILE A 58 -2.00 -17.89 -6.77
CA ILE A 58 -1.38 -16.86 -5.93
C ILE A 58 -1.17 -17.38 -4.50
N VAL A 59 -2.21 -17.95 -3.87
CA VAL A 59 -2.15 -18.48 -2.50
C VAL A 59 -1.22 -19.69 -2.40
N ARG A 60 -1.08 -20.49 -3.46
CA ARG A 60 -0.09 -21.58 -3.49
C ARG A 60 1.35 -21.08 -3.51
N ASN A 61 1.57 -19.86 -4.01
CA ASN A 61 2.85 -19.15 -4.03
C ASN A 61 2.89 -18.01 -3.02
N LEU A 62 2.17 -18.15 -1.89
CA LEU A 62 1.97 -17.09 -0.89
C LEU A 62 3.28 -16.42 -0.48
N ASN A 63 4.34 -17.20 -0.26
CA ASN A 63 5.64 -16.71 0.20
C ASN A 63 6.25 -15.65 -0.75
N ALA A 64 6.13 -15.86 -2.07
CA ALA A 64 6.67 -14.92 -3.05
C ALA A 64 5.86 -13.61 -3.06
N TYR A 65 4.53 -13.71 -2.99
CA TYR A 65 3.65 -12.54 -2.94
C TYR A 65 3.78 -11.79 -1.61
N LEU A 66 3.86 -12.49 -0.47
CA LEU A 66 4.14 -11.91 0.83
C LEU A 66 5.44 -11.11 0.82
N SER A 67 6.53 -11.71 0.32
CA SER A 67 7.84 -11.06 0.23
C SER A 67 7.77 -9.79 -0.64
N ALA A 68 7.09 -9.84 -1.79
CA ALA A 68 6.89 -8.68 -2.65
C ALA A 68 6.08 -7.57 -1.95
N THR A 69 5.06 -7.95 -1.17
CA THR A 69 4.21 -7.00 -0.43
C THR A 69 5.01 -6.33 0.69
N GLN A 70 5.84 -7.07 1.42
CA GLN A 70 6.72 -6.55 2.48
C GLN A 70 7.81 -5.62 1.93
N LEU A 71 8.38 -5.95 0.77
CA LEU A 71 9.25 -5.03 0.05
C LEU A 71 8.49 -3.76 -0.36
N GLY A 72 7.24 -3.89 -0.82
CA GLY A 72 6.34 -2.77 -1.11
C GLY A 72 6.10 -1.85 0.08
N VAL A 73 5.76 -2.41 1.25
CA VAL A 73 5.62 -1.66 2.51
C VAL A 73 6.92 -0.94 2.86
N THR A 74 8.05 -1.63 2.72
CA THR A 74 9.38 -1.05 3.01
C THR A 74 9.67 0.14 2.11
N MET A 75 9.50 -0.01 0.79
CA MET A 75 9.71 1.08 -0.17
C MET A 75 8.77 2.25 0.07
N ALA A 76 7.49 1.98 0.38
CA ALA A 76 6.51 3.01 0.68
C ALA A 76 6.84 3.74 2.00
N SER A 77 7.34 3.03 3.00
CA SER A 77 7.79 3.59 4.28
C SER A 77 9.05 4.45 4.14
N LEU A 78 10.02 4.03 3.31
CA LEU A 78 11.20 4.84 2.97
C LEU A 78 10.80 6.10 2.21
N GLY A 79 9.88 5.98 1.24
CA GLY A 79 9.31 7.12 0.52
C GLY A 79 8.58 8.09 1.46
N LEU A 80 7.83 7.58 2.44
CA LEU A 80 7.20 8.39 3.49
C LEU A 80 8.23 9.11 4.36
N GLY A 81 9.32 8.45 4.74
CA GLY A 81 10.40 9.09 5.50
C GLY A 81 11.03 10.22 4.70
N TYR A 82 11.38 9.96 3.43
CA TYR A 82 12.01 10.94 2.54
C TYR A 82 11.11 12.14 2.23
N LEU A 83 9.82 11.91 1.95
CA LEU A 83 8.85 12.98 1.70
C LEU A 83 8.32 13.61 2.99
N GLY A 84 8.39 12.89 4.11
CA GLY A 84 7.94 13.33 5.40
C GLY A 84 8.72 14.54 5.89
N GLU A 85 10.05 14.53 5.78
CA GLU A 85 10.90 15.64 6.23
C GLU A 85 10.51 17.01 5.62
N PRO A 86 10.42 17.19 4.29
CA PRO A 86 10.01 18.48 3.71
C PRO A 86 8.55 18.85 3.94
N VAL A 87 7.68 17.88 4.28
CA VAL A 87 6.26 18.10 4.62
C VAL A 87 6.14 18.56 6.07
N PHE A 88 6.77 17.86 7.00
CA PHE A 88 6.80 18.19 8.42
C PHE A 88 7.49 19.52 8.68
N THR A 89 8.61 19.82 8.01
CA THR A 89 9.24 21.15 8.13
C THR A 89 8.32 22.26 7.61
N ALA A 90 7.58 22.05 6.53
CA ALA A 90 6.63 23.03 6.02
C ALA A 90 5.41 23.22 6.93
N LEU A 91 4.97 22.17 7.63
CA LEU A 91 3.88 22.18 8.60
C LEU A 91 4.28 22.76 9.96
N LEU A 92 5.51 22.50 10.43
CA LEU A 92 5.99 22.91 11.75
C LEU A 92 6.66 24.29 11.76
N LYS A 93 7.24 24.76 10.65
CA LYS A 93 7.77 26.13 10.53
C LYS A 93 6.81 27.25 10.94
N PRO A 94 5.49 27.17 10.68
CA PRO A 94 4.57 28.20 11.16
C PRO A 94 4.22 28.11 12.67
N LEU A 95 4.66 27.07 13.39
CA LEU A 95 4.42 26.88 14.83
C LEU A 95 5.61 27.22 15.74
N LEU A 96 6.82 27.41 15.17
CA LEU A 96 8.08 27.75 15.86
C LEU A 96 8.61 29.09 15.33
#